data_AF-A0A3M0XNC5-F1
#
_entry.id   AF-A0A3M0XNC5-F1
#
_cell.length_a   1.000
_cell.length_b   1.000
_cell.length_c   1.000
_cell.angle_alpha   90.00
_cell.angle_beta   90.00
_cell.angle_gamma   90.00
#
_symmetry.space_group_name_H-M   'P 1'
#
loop_
_entity.id
_entity.type
_entity.pdbx_description
1 polymer ?
#
loop_
_entity_poly.entity_id
_entity_poly.type
_entity_poly.pdbx_seq_one_letter_code
_entity_poly.pdbx_strand_id
1 'polypeptide(L)'
;QERANVAIINHSRRRRIARGAGVDVAAVSRLTKQFEALSKMTRQLAGMGTLGKLGALKKAKAQAAAGVVGAPGFKPKLGTRTVSPRAAARKRKRRSR
;
A
#
# COMPACT_ATOMS: atom_id res chain seq x y z
N GLN A 1 -20.96 -20.19 -7.19
CA GLN A 1 -19.71 -20.00 -7.95
C GLN A 1 -19.14 -18.59 -7.81
N GLU A 2 -19.90 -17.52 -8.10
CA GLU A 2 -19.40 -16.13 -7.99
C GLU A 2 -18.90 -15.72 -6.60
N ARG A 3 -19.49 -16.26 -5.53
CA ARG A 3 -19.02 -16.04 -4.16
C ARG A 3 -17.69 -16.74 -3.84
N ALA A 4 -17.45 -17.89 -4.46
CA ALA A 4 -16.24 -18.67 -4.23
C ALA A 4 -15.04 -18.11 -5.00
N ASN A 5 -15.28 -17.51 -6.17
CA ASN A 5 -14.24 -16.89 -6.97
C ASN A 5 -14.67 -15.51 -7.44
N VAL A 6 -14.23 -14.49 -6.71
CA VAL A 6 -14.62 -13.08 -6.93
C VAL A 6 -14.05 -12.50 -8.23
N ALA A 7 -12.99 -13.10 -8.78
CA ALA A 7 -12.37 -12.67 -10.03
C ALA A 7 -13.29 -12.80 -11.26
N ILE A 8 -14.34 -13.64 -11.20
CA ILE A 8 -15.26 -13.83 -12.33
C ILE A 8 -16.34 -12.74 -12.40
N ILE A 9 -16.39 -11.82 -11.43
CA ILE A 9 -17.39 -10.75 -11.35
C ILE A 9 -17.10 -9.67 -12.40
N ASN A 10 -17.63 -9.89 -13.60
CA ASN A 10 -17.59 -8.94 -14.71
C ASN A 10 -18.65 -7.82 -14.57
N HIS A 11 -18.69 -6.90 -15.53
CA HIS A 11 -19.65 -5.77 -15.52
C HIS A 11 -21.13 -6.19 -15.52
N SER A 12 -21.49 -7.20 -16.32
CA SER A 12 -22.86 -7.73 -16.37
C SER A 12 -23.30 -8.32 -15.02
N ARG A 13 -22.41 -9.11 -14.39
CA ARG A 13 -22.66 -9.69 -13.05
C ARG A 13 -22.80 -8.60 -11.98
N ARG A 14 -21.97 -7.55 -12.02
CA ARG A 14 -22.10 -6.40 -11.09
C ARG A 14 -23.46 -5.70 -11.24
N ARG A 15 -23.95 -5.50 -12.47
CA ARG A 15 -25.29 -4.93 -12.71
C ARG A 15 -26.40 -5.82 -12.17
N ARG A 16 -26.31 -7.15 -12.33
CA ARG A 16 -27.27 -8.11 -11.78
C ARG A 16 -27.30 -8.05 -10.26
N ILE A 17 -26.13 -8.03 -9.62
CA ILE A 17 -26.00 -7.95 -8.15
C ILE A 17 -26.55 -6.61 -7.64
N ALA A 18 -26.19 -5.50 -8.30
CA ALA A 18 -26.66 -4.16 -7.96
C ALA A 18 -28.20 -4.08 -8.01
N ARG A 19 -28.82 -4.56 -9.09
CA ARG A 19 -30.29 -4.62 -9.23
C ARG A 19 -30.95 -5.49 -8.17
N GLY A 20 -30.39 -6.68 -7.90
CA GLY A 20 -30.93 -7.60 -6.90
C GLY A 20 -30.78 -7.10 -5.45
N ALA A 21 -29.76 -6.28 -5.18
CA ALA A 21 -29.50 -5.72 -3.85
C ALA A 21 -30.03 -4.29 -3.67
N GLY A 22 -30.59 -3.66 -4.71
CA GLY A 22 -31.07 -2.27 -4.64
C GLY A 22 -29.96 -1.23 -4.41
N VAL A 23 -28.73 -1.53 -4.83
CA VAL A 23 -27.57 -0.64 -4.63
C VAL A 23 -26.97 -0.19 -5.96
N ASP A 24 -26.17 0.87 -5.94
CA ASP A 24 -25.44 1.31 -7.12
C ASP A 24 -24.33 0.33 -7.54
N VAL A 25 -24.07 0.25 -8.85
CA VAL A 25 -23.04 -0.61 -9.44
C VAL A 25 -21.65 -0.23 -8.92
N ALA A 26 -21.40 1.05 -8.63
CA ALA A 26 -20.12 1.49 -8.06
C ALA A 26 -19.91 0.95 -6.64
N ALA A 27 -20.96 0.84 -5.83
CA ALA A 27 -20.89 0.27 -4.49
C ALA A 27 -20.45 -1.21 -4.54
N VAL A 28 -21.05 -2.00 -5.45
CA VAL A 28 -20.65 -3.39 -5.68
C VAL A 28 -19.18 -3.48 -6.10
N SER A 29 -18.74 -2.60 -6.99
CA SER A 29 -17.34 -2.57 -7.45
C SER A 29 -16.34 -2.27 -6.32
N ARG A 30 -16.68 -1.35 -5.41
CA ARG A 30 -15.84 -1.04 -4.24
C ARG A 30 -15.75 -2.23 -3.29
N LEU A 31 -16.88 -2.90 -3.03
CA LEU A 31 -16.94 -4.07 -2.16
C LEU A 31 -16.08 -5.23 -2.70
N THR A 32 -16.18 -5.52 -4.01
CA THR A 32 -15.35 -6.54 -4.67
C THR A 32 -13.85 -6.29 -4.44
N LYS A 33 -13.40 -5.03 -4.60
CA LYS A 33 -11.99 -4.65 -4.40
C LYS A 33 -11.53 -4.78 -2.94
N GLN A 34 -12.38 -4.36 -2.00
CA GLN A 34 -12.09 -4.49 -0.56
C GLN A 34 -11.95 -5.96 -0.17
N PHE A 35 -12.85 -6.81 -0.67
CA PHE A 35 -12.76 -8.25 -0.45
C PHE A 35 -11.48 -8.84 -1.05
N GLU A 36 -11.09 -8.48 -2.27
CA GLU A 36 -9.84 -8.97 -2.87
C GLU A 36 -8.60 -8.58 -2.05
N ALA A 37 -8.56 -7.35 -1.54
CA ALA A 37 -7.47 -6.89 -0.69
C ALA A 37 -7.40 -7.71 0.62
N LEU A 38 -8.54 -7.88 1.28
CA LEU A 38 -8.63 -8.67 2.52
C LEU A 38 -8.33 -10.15 2.29
N SER A 39 -8.80 -10.72 1.17
CA SER A 39 -8.55 -12.11 0.79
C SER A 39 -7.06 -12.35 0.54
N LYS A 40 -6.38 -11.44 -0.17
CA LYS A 40 -4.92 -11.48 -0.37
C LYS A 40 -4.18 -11.40 0.95
N MET A 41 -4.54 -10.46 1.82
CA MET A 41 -3.94 -10.33 3.15
C MET A 41 -4.16 -11.58 4.00
N THR A 42 -5.38 -12.12 4.02
CA THR A 42 -5.72 -13.34 4.76
C THR A 42 -4.91 -14.53 4.27
N ARG A 43 -4.76 -14.68 2.94
CA ARG A 43 -3.95 -15.73 2.34
C ARG A 43 -2.46 -15.57 2.64
N GLN A 44 -1.95 -14.35 2.62
CA GLN A 44 -0.56 -14.06 3.02
C GLN A 44 -0.34 -14.36 4.50
N LEU A 45 -1.26 -13.97 5.38
CA LEU A 45 -1.18 -14.24 6.81
C LEU A 45 -1.34 -15.72 7.15
N ALA A 46 -2.20 -16.44 6.42
CA ALA A 46 -2.36 -17.89 6.56
C ALA A 46 -1.12 -18.65 6.05
N GLY A 47 -0.49 -18.18 4.97
CA GLY A 47 0.77 -18.72 4.46
C GLY A 47 2.00 -18.33 5.28
N MET A 48 1.89 -17.30 6.12
CA MET A 48 2.97 -16.86 7.01
C MET A 48 2.97 -17.73 8.27
N GLY A 49 3.75 -18.81 8.24
CA GLY A 49 3.96 -19.70 9.39
C GLY A 49 4.47 -18.97 10.64
N THR A 50 4.51 -19.68 11.77
CA THR A 50 4.99 -19.16 13.07
C THR A 50 6.34 -18.44 12.96
N LEU A 51 7.25 -18.97 12.13
CA LEU A 51 8.56 -18.37 11.85
C LEU A 51 8.47 -17.02 11.12
N GLY A 52 7.54 -16.88 10.16
CA GLY A 52 7.31 -15.63 9.44
C GLY A 52 6.69 -14.56 10.33
N LYS A 53 5.79 -14.95 11.24
CA LYS A 53 5.23 -14.08 12.27
C LYS A 53 6.30 -13.61 13.26
N LEU A 54 7.21 -14.50 13.68
CA LEU A 54 8.34 -14.15 14.55
C LEU A 54 9.31 -13.18 13.84
N GLY A 55 9.57 -13.38 12.55
CA GLY A 55 10.38 -12.48 11.74
C GLY A 55 9.76 -11.10 11.57
N ALA A 56 8.44 -11.04 11.35
CA ALA A 56 7.69 -9.78 11.27
C ALA A 56 7.69 -9.04 12.62
N LEU A 57 7.49 -9.76 13.73
CA LEU A 57 7.57 -9.22 15.09
C LEU A 57 8.98 -8.74 15.43
N LYS A 58 10.02 -9.49 15.03
CA LYS A 58 11.42 -9.09 15.24
C LYS A 58 11.76 -7.85 14.42
N LYS A 59 11.27 -7.73 13.19
CA LYS A 59 11.42 -6.51 12.37
C LYS A 59 10.65 -5.33 12.96
N ALA A 60 9.42 -5.54 13.43
CA ALA A 60 8.62 -4.50 14.09
C ALA A 60 9.29 -4.03 15.40
N LYS A 61 9.83 -4.96 16.20
CA LYS A 61 10.56 -4.64 17.43
C LYS A 61 11.89 -3.94 17.15
N ALA A 62 12.61 -4.34 16.10
CA ALA A 62 13.83 -3.66 15.66
C ALA A 62 13.55 -2.24 15.15
N GLN A 63 12.45 -2.04 14.43
CA GLN A 63 12.00 -0.71 13.99
C GLN A 63 11.56 0.17 15.17
N ALA A 64 10.82 -0.39 16.13
CA ALA A 64 10.44 0.31 17.36
C ALA A 64 11.66 0.68 18.22
N ALA A 65 12.66 -0.20 18.31
CA ALA A 65 13.91 0.07 19.02
C ALA A 65 14.81 1.11 18.31
N ALA A 66 14.65 1.29 17.00
CA ALA A 66 15.34 2.34 16.23
C ALA A 66 14.67 3.72 16.32
N GLY A 67 13.63 3.90 17.15
CA GLY A 67 12.96 5.20 17.36
C GLY A 67 12.20 5.73 16.13
N VAL A 68 12.07 4.92 15.09
CA VAL A 68 11.26 5.21 13.92
C VAL A 68 10.10 4.24 13.98
N VAL A 69 8.93 4.67 14.47
CA VAL A 69 7.61 4.28 13.92
C VAL A 69 6.50 4.86 14.80
N GLY A 70 5.68 5.68 14.14
CA GLY A 70 4.29 5.95 14.48
C GLY A 70 3.57 6.36 13.20
N ALA A 71 2.75 5.46 12.67
CA ALA A 71 1.85 5.58 11.51
C ALA A 71 2.39 5.26 10.08
N PRO A 72 1.68 4.41 9.31
CA PRO A 72 1.82 4.35 7.86
C PRO A 72 1.30 5.66 7.27
N GLY A 73 2.22 6.51 6.79
CA GLY A 73 1.89 7.83 6.24
C GLY A 73 2.80 8.97 6.73
N PHE A 74 3.62 8.75 7.76
CA PHE A 74 4.56 9.77 8.23
C PHE A 74 5.84 9.73 7.39
N LYS A 75 5.94 10.64 6.42
CA LYS A 75 7.21 10.95 5.76
C LYS A 75 8.03 11.79 6.74
N PRO A 76 9.14 11.31 7.33
CA PRO A 76 10.06 12.25 7.97
C PRO A 76 10.56 13.18 6.85
N LYS A 77 10.27 14.49 6.97
CA LYS A 77 10.96 15.49 6.15
C LYS A 77 12.41 15.56 6.64
N LEU A 78 13.18 14.53 6.32
CA LEU A 78 14.62 14.62 6.31
C LEU A 78 14.95 15.50 5.11
N GLY A 79 15.15 16.79 5.36
CA GLY A 79 15.50 17.75 4.32
C GLY A 79 16.84 17.39 3.71
N THR A 80 16.84 16.59 2.65
CA THR A 80 17.96 16.46 1.73
C THR A 80 18.11 17.79 1.01
N ARG A 81 18.81 18.74 1.64
CA ARG A 81 19.44 19.87 0.93
C ARG A 81 20.58 19.30 0.10
N THR A 82 20.26 18.48 -0.90
CA THR A 82 21.22 18.11 -1.93
C THR A 82 21.37 19.31 -2.84
N VAL A 83 22.50 19.99 -2.73
CA VAL A 83 22.91 20.98 -3.72
C VAL A 83 23.01 20.27 -5.06
N SER A 84 22.19 20.68 -6.02
CA SER A 84 22.25 20.09 -7.36
C SER A 84 23.63 20.37 -7.98
N PRO A 85 24.18 19.47 -8.81
CA PRO A 85 25.48 19.66 -9.47
C PRO A 85 25.56 21.00 -10.23
N ARG A 86 24.42 21.49 -10.72
CA ARG A 86 24.25 22.79 -11.40
C ARG A 86 24.45 24.00 -10.47
N ALA A 87 24.08 23.88 -9.19
CA ALA A 87 24.31 24.92 -8.18
C ALA A 87 25.80 25.00 -7.77
N ALA A 88 26.51 23.86 -7.74
CA ALA A 88 27.95 23.81 -7.51
C ALA A 88 28.74 24.44 -8.67
N ALA A 89 28.33 24.16 -9.92
CA ALA A 89 28.96 24.73 -11.12
C ALA A 89 28.84 26.27 -11.20
N ARG A 90 27.71 26.83 -10.74
CA ARG A 90 27.48 28.29 -10.74
C ARG A 90 28.36 29.04 -9.73
N LYS A 91 28.74 28.42 -8.61
CA LYS A 91 29.67 29.01 -7.64
C LYS A 91 31.11 29.05 -8.16
N ARG A 92 31.53 28.07 -8.98
CA ARG A 92 32.88 28.04 -9.56
C ARG A 92 33.13 29.16 -10.57
N LYS A 93 32.13 29.50 -11.40
CA LYS A 93 32.24 30.54 -12.45
C LYS A 93 32.22 31.99 -11.90
N ARG A 94 31.75 32.19 -10.67
CA ARG A 94 31.74 33.52 -10.01
C ARG A 94 32.99 33.81 -9.18
N ARG A 95 33.87 32.82 -8.97
CA ARG A 95 35.15 32.96 -8.27
C ARG A 95 36.34 33.18 -9.21
N SER A 96 36.11 33.13 -10.53
CA SER A 96 37.13 33.35 -11.56
C SER A 96 36.91 34.65 -12.34
N ARG A 97 36.37 35.67 -11.67
CA ARG A 97 36.33 37.08 -12.10
C ARG A 97 36.65 37.93 -10.88
#